data_AF-A0A183L791-F1
#
_entry.id   AF-A0A183L791-F1
#
_cell.length_a   1.000
_cell.length_b   1.000
_cell.length_c   1.000
_cell.angle_alpha   90.00
_cell.angle_beta   90.00
_cell.angle_gamma   90.00
#
_symmetry.space_group_name_H-M   'P 1'
#
loop_
_entity.id
_entity.type
_entity.pdbx_description
1 polymer ?
#
loop_
_entity_poly.entity_id
_entity_poly.type
_entity_poly.pdbx_seq_one_letter_code
_entity_poly.pdbx_strand_id
1 'polypeptide(L)'
;MREAGTTSQIAVEMRRHKLAVLGICETLRTRAGWKWLDSGKSLLFSVHEEENVSYTRGVILMLSKEARKALIGWKSHGSRIIKASFKTKEVIIMNVIECYAPTNDSNDDDENQFYKRLQ
;
A
#
# COMPACT_ATOMS: atom_id res chain seq x y z
N MET A 1 19.96 -11.17 -2.02
CA MET A 1 19.92 -10.35 -3.25
C MET A 1 18.70 -10.72 -4.13
N ARG A 2 17.46 -10.60 -3.61
CA ARG A 2 16.20 -10.84 -4.36
C ARG A 2 15.31 -9.60 -4.48
N GLU A 3 15.59 -8.54 -3.72
CA GLU A 3 14.64 -7.43 -3.50
C GLU A 3 14.54 -6.40 -4.64
N ALA A 4 15.61 -6.20 -5.40
CA ALA A 4 15.60 -5.28 -6.55
C ALA A 4 14.83 -5.86 -7.75
N GLY A 5 14.78 -7.19 -7.88
CA GLY A 5 14.12 -7.88 -9.00
C GLY A 5 12.60 -7.74 -8.99
N THR A 6 11.94 -8.02 -7.85
CA THR A 6 10.48 -8.01 -7.72
C THR A 6 9.89 -6.61 -7.90
N THR A 7 10.49 -5.58 -7.28
CA THR A 7 10.02 -4.20 -7.41
C THR A 7 10.16 -3.67 -8.84
N SER A 8 11.21 -4.11 -9.55
CA SER A 8 11.46 -3.72 -10.94
C SER A 8 10.45 -4.34 -11.90
N GLN A 9 10.08 -5.61 -11.71
CA GLN A 9 9.03 -6.27 -12.51
C GLN A 9 7.66 -5.62 -12.32
N ILE A 10 7.28 -5.32 -11.07
CA ILE A 10 6.02 -4.63 -10.77
C ILE A 10 5.99 -3.23 -11.40
N ALA A 11 7.11 -2.50 -11.38
CA ALA A 11 7.23 -1.21 -12.04
C ALA A 11 7.15 -1.29 -13.58
N VAL A 12 7.51 -2.43 -14.17
CA VAL A 12 7.30 -2.71 -15.60
C VAL A 12 5.83 -2.93 -15.88
N GLU A 13 5.13 -3.76 -15.09
CA GLU A 13 3.69 -4.00 -15.29
C GLU A 13 2.84 -2.74 -15.09
N MET A 14 3.15 -1.93 -14.07
CA MET A 14 2.51 -0.63 -13.87
C MET A 14 2.66 0.27 -15.11
N ARG A 15 3.85 0.29 -15.73
CA ARG A 15 4.09 1.04 -16.98
C ARG A 15 3.35 0.43 -18.16
N ARG A 16 3.39 -0.89 -18.30
CA ARG A 16 2.73 -1.64 -19.38
C ARG A 16 1.23 -1.37 -19.41
N HIS A 17 0.61 -1.30 -18.23
CA HIS A 17 -0.83 -1.04 -18.08
C HIS A 17 -1.17 0.44 -17.91
N LYS A 18 -0.18 1.35 -18.01
CA LYS A 18 -0.35 2.80 -17.90
C LYS A 18 -1.08 3.22 -16.61
N LEU A 19 -0.80 2.51 -15.51
CA LEU A 19 -1.46 2.75 -14.22
C LEU A 19 -0.82 3.95 -13.50
N ALA A 20 -1.65 4.79 -12.89
CA ALA A 20 -1.21 5.90 -12.05
C ALA A 20 -0.99 5.46 -10.59
N VAL A 21 -1.82 4.51 -10.12
CA VAL A 21 -1.78 3.91 -8.79
C VAL A 21 -1.92 2.40 -8.96
N LEU A 22 -1.10 1.61 -8.25
CA LEU A 22 -1.17 0.15 -8.23
C LEU A 22 -1.14 -0.35 -6.78
N GLY A 23 -2.19 -1.05 -6.37
CA GLY A 23 -2.28 -1.75 -5.08
C GLY A 23 -1.63 -3.11 -5.13
N ILE A 24 -0.91 -3.48 -4.07
CA ILE A 24 -0.20 -4.77 -3.95
C ILE A 24 -0.39 -5.27 -2.52
N CYS A 25 -0.97 -6.46 -2.39
CA CYS A 25 -1.11 -7.17 -1.12
C CYS A 25 0.09 -8.11 -0.86
N GLU A 26 0.22 -8.57 0.39
CA GLU A 26 1.20 -9.59 0.83
C GLU A 26 2.67 -9.24 0.59
N THR A 27 3.08 -8.05 0.99
CA THR A 27 4.47 -7.62 0.82
C THR A 27 5.28 -7.89 2.09
N LEU A 28 6.33 -8.73 1.97
CA LEU A 28 7.25 -9.04 3.06
C LEU A 28 8.20 -7.85 3.30
N ARG A 29 7.78 -6.85 4.09
CA ARG A 29 8.66 -5.76 4.53
C ARG A 29 8.44 -5.40 6.00
N THR A 30 9.54 -5.11 6.67
CA THR A 30 9.65 -4.95 8.13
C THR A 30 9.46 -3.51 8.63
N ARG A 31 9.30 -2.52 7.77
CA ARG A 31 9.07 -1.13 8.20
C ARG A 31 8.10 -0.38 7.31
N ALA A 32 7.21 0.33 7.96
CA ALA A 32 6.33 1.28 7.32
C ALA A 32 7.06 2.49 6.78
N GLY A 33 6.43 3.19 5.84
CA GLY A 33 6.81 4.55 5.50
C GLY A 33 6.65 4.85 4.03
N TRP A 34 7.60 5.64 3.54
CA TRP A 34 7.65 6.13 2.18
C TRP A 34 8.98 5.75 1.56
N LYS A 35 8.97 5.19 0.35
CA LYS A 35 10.20 4.90 -0.41
C LYS A 35 10.16 5.48 -1.81
N TRP A 36 11.30 6.04 -2.21
CA TRP A 36 11.58 6.44 -3.59
C TRP A 36 12.22 5.30 -4.37
N LEU A 37 11.80 5.17 -5.63
CA LEU A 37 12.45 4.28 -6.59
C LEU A 37 13.20 5.14 -7.61
N ASP A 38 14.34 4.64 -8.08
CA ASP A 38 15.17 5.32 -9.09
C ASP A 38 14.40 5.57 -10.40
N SER A 39 13.33 4.81 -10.64
CA SER A 39 12.40 5.00 -11.75
C SER A 39 11.48 6.23 -11.63
N GLY A 40 11.60 7.03 -10.57
CA GLY A 40 10.75 8.21 -10.29
C GLY A 40 9.37 7.90 -9.70
N LYS A 41 9.08 6.61 -9.44
CA LYS A 41 7.89 6.13 -8.71
C LYS A 41 8.11 6.20 -7.21
N SER A 42 7.03 6.17 -6.44
CA SER A 42 7.08 6.06 -4.98
C SER A 42 6.22 4.91 -4.47
N LEU A 43 6.57 4.39 -3.31
CA LEU A 43 5.85 3.34 -2.60
C LEU A 43 5.36 3.88 -1.26
N LEU A 44 4.07 3.66 -0.97
CA LEU A 44 3.47 3.83 0.35
C LEU A 44 3.26 2.46 0.98
N PHE A 45 3.64 2.27 2.24
CA PHE A 45 3.53 1.00 2.93
C PHE A 45 2.65 1.14 4.17
N SER A 46 1.76 0.18 4.42
CA SER A 46 1.06 0.05 5.69
C SER A 46 2.02 -0.33 6.84
N VAL A 47 1.71 0.13 8.05
CA VAL A 47 2.52 -0.09 9.26
C VAL A 47 2.00 -1.27 10.07
N HIS A 48 2.90 -2.00 10.73
CA HIS A 48 2.53 -2.89 11.84
C HIS A 48 2.60 -2.14 13.17
N GLU A 49 1.52 -2.14 13.95
CA GLU A 49 1.49 -1.51 15.28
C GLU A 49 2.16 -2.39 16.37
N GLU A 50 2.45 -3.68 16.11
CA GLU A 50 2.97 -4.62 17.12
C GLU A 50 4.47 -4.93 16.93
N GLU A 51 5.27 -4.73 17.98
CA GLU A 51 6.74 -4.79 17.95
C GLU A 51 7.37 -6.20 17.82
N ASN A 52 6.58 -7.28 17.75
CA ASN A 52 7.11 -8.64 18.02
C ASN A 52 6.83 -9.72 16.96
N VAL A 53 6.40 -9.38 15.74
CA VAL A 53 6.18 -10.39 14.68
C VAL A 53 7.07 -10.11 13.47
N SER A 54 7.96 -11.06 13.15
CA SER A 54 9.00 -10.94 12.12
C SER A 54 8.50 -11.03 10.68
N TYR A 55 7.22 -11.34 10.45
CA TYR A 55 6.63 -11.51 9.12
C TYR A 55 5.29 -10.78 9.01
N THR A 56 5.28 -9.63 8.35
CA THR A 56 4.04 -8.87 8.14
C THR A 56 3.55 -9.00 6.70
N ARG A 57 2.29 -9.43 6.52
CA ARG A 57 1.52 -9.32 5.27
C ARG A 57 1.09 -7.86 5.07
N GLY A 58 2.01 -7.01 4.61
CA GLY A 58 1.77 -5.59 4.38
C GLY A 58 1.08 -5.30 3.05
N VAL A 59 0.34 -4.21 2.97
CA VAL A 59 -0.20 -3.65 1.71
C VAL A 59 0.62 -2.46 1.25
N ILE A 60 0.75 -2.31 -0.06
CA ILE A 60 1.53 -1.25 -0.71
C ILE A 60 0.68 -0.55 -1.76
N LEU A 61 0.82 0.77 -1.83
CA LEU A 61 0.45 1.55 -3.01
C LEU A 61 1.71 2.00 -3.75
N MET A 62 1.87 1.56 -5.00
CA MET A 62 2.86 2.10 -5.93
C MET A 62 2.25 3.25 -6.72
N LEU A 63 2.91 4.40 -6.71
CA LEU A 63 2.44 5.64 -7.34
C LEU A 63 3.36 6.04 -8.48
N SER A 64 2.75 6.52 -9.57
CA SER A 64 3.46 7.24 -10.63
C SER A 64 3.94 8.61 -10.11
N LYS A 65 4.79 9.28 -10.89
CA LYS A 65 5.26 10.63 -10.56
C LYS A 65 4.10 11.63 -10.48
N GLU A 66 3.09 11.45 -11.31
CA GLU A 66 1.89 12.29 -11.41
C GLU A 66 0.96 12.02 -10.22
N ALA A 67 0.65 10.76 -9.93
CA ALA A 67 -0.18 10.39 -8.78
C ALA A 67 0.45 10.86 -7.46
N ARG A 68 1.77 10.74 -7.34
CA ARG A 68 2.52 11.25 -6.18
C ARG A 68 2.38 12.76 -5.99
N LYS A 69 2.40 13.55 -7.07
CA LYS A 69 2.18 15.01 -6.99
C LYS A 69 0.75 15.36 -6.61
N ALA A 70 -0.20 14.51 -6.98
CA ALA A 70 -1.61 14.66 -6.64
C ALA A 70 -1.92 14.19 -5.21
N LEU A 71 -1.03 13.43 -4.56
CA LEU A 71 -1.26 12.89 -3.22
C LEU A 71 -1.35 14.03 -2.19
N ILE A 72 -2.49 14.09 -1.49
CA ILE A 72 -2.77 15.06 -0.42
C ILE A 72 -2.32 14.49 0.93
N GLY A 73 -2.50 13.19 1.13
CA GLY A 73 -2.14 12.52 2.37
C GLY A 73 -2.44 11.03 2.30
N TRP A 74 -1.87 10.28 3.23
CA TRP A 74 -2.13 8.86 3.39
C TRP A 74 -2.06 8.45 4.86
N LYS A 75 -2.73 7.37 5.21
CA LYS A 75 -2.74 6.80 6.55
C LYS A 75 -2.85 5.28 6.46
N SER A 76 -2.08 4.58 7.27
CA SER A 76 -2.27 3.14 7.49
C SER A 76 -3.19 2.89 8.68
N HIS A 77 -3.97 1.82 8.59
CA HIS A 77 -4.85 1.37 9.68
C HIS A 77 -4.49 -0.09 10.00
N GLY A 78 -3.38 -0.28 10.72
CA GLY A 78 -2.73 -1.57 10.86
C GLY A 78 -2.00 -2.03 9.59
N SER A 79 -1.53 -3.28 9.59
CA SER A 79 -0.66 -3.81 8.53
C SER A 79 -1.40 -4.13 7.23
N ARG A 80 -2.71 -4.28 7.29
CA ARG A 80 -3.51 -4.77 6.16
C ARG A 80 -4.34 -3.70 5.47
N ILE A 81 -4.28 -2.44 5.88
CA ILE A 81 -5.10 -1.36 5.31
C ILE A 81 -4.25 -0.10 5.12
N ILE A 82 -4.30 0.47 3.93
CA ILE A 82 -3.77 1.80 3.63
C ILE A 82 -4.82 2.63 2.89
N LYS A 83 -5.03 3.86 3.36
CA LYS A 83 -5.88 4.87 2.73
C LYS A 83 -5.00 5.99 2.20
N ALA A 84 -5.20 6.38 0.95
CA ALA A 84 -4.52 7.50 0.31
C ALA A 84 -5.54 8.41 -0.38
N SER A 85 -5.33 9.72 -0.25
CA SER A 85 -6.20 10.75 -0.81
C SER A 85 -5.44 11.55 -1.87
N PHE A 86 -6.05 11.75 -3.03
CA PHE A 86 -5.46 12.43 -4.17
C PHE A 86 -6.34 13.59 -4.63
N LYS A 87 -5.74 14.72 -5.01
CA LYS A 87 -6.43 15.85 -5.63
C LYS A 87 -6.44 15.66 -7.14
N THR A 88 -7.61 15.56 -7.76
CA THR A 88 -7.72 15.56 -9.23
C THR A 88 -7.59 16.98 -9.79
N LYS A 89 -7.50 17.10 -11.12
CA LYS A 89 -7.40 18.41 -11.79
C LYS A 89 -8.68 19.24 -11.60
N GLU A 90 -9.81 18.56 -11.49
CA GLU A 90 -11.15 19.10 -11.27
C GLU A 90 -11.42 19.40 -9.78
N VAL A 91 -10.37 19.35 -8.94
CA VAL A 91 -10.41 19.65 -7.48
C VAL A 91 -11.19 18.62 -6.66
N ILE A 92 -11.63 17.51 -7.26
CA ILE A 92 -12.27 16.40 -6.55
C ILE A 92 -11.20 15.64 -5.75
N ILE A 93 -11.52 15.30 -4.49
CA ILE A 93 -10.66 14.44 -3.67
C ILE A 93 -11.03 12.99 -3.97
N MET A 94 -10.11 12.27 -4.61
CA MET A 94 -10.22 10.84 -4.84
C MET A 94 -9.57 10.09 -3.68
N ASN A 95 -10.33 9.23 -3.01
CA ASN A 95 -9.81 8.35 -1.96
C ASN A 95 -9.61 6.94 -2.51
N VAL A 96 -8.45 6.35 -2.25
CA VAL A 96 -8.10 4.97 -2.57
C VAL A 96 -7.85 4.24 -1.27
N ILE A 97 -8.48 3.09 -1.09
CA ILE A 97 -8.22 2.17 0.02
C ILE A 97 -7.70 0.88 -0.59
N GLU A 98 -6.51 0.48 -0.20
CA GLU A 98 -5.96 -0.84 -0.48
C GLU A 98 -5.99 -1.64 0.81
N CYS A 99 -6.57 -2.83 0.76
CA CYS A 99 -6.62 -3.70 1.91
C CYS A 99 -6.50 -5.17 1.54
N TYR A 100 -5.93 -5.95 2.44
CA TYR A 100 -5.87 -7.40 2.35
C TYR A 100 -6.74 -8.02 3.44
N ALA A 101 -7.85 -8.64 3.05
CA ALA A 101 -8.78 -9.24 3.99
C ALA A 101 -8.14 -10.43 4.74
N PRO A 102 -8.57 -10.70 5.98
CA PRO A 102 -8.25 -11.95 6.68
C PRO A 102 -8.66 -13.19 5.88
N THR A 103 -7.89 -14.26 6.05
CA THR A 103 -8.13 -15.58 5.45
C THR A 103 -9.02 -16.41 6.35
N ASN A 104 -9.69 -17.45 5.85
CA ASN A 104 -10.59 -18.31 6.65
C ASN A 104 -9.95 -18.93 7.91
N ASP A 105 -8.62 -19.01 7.97
CA ASP A 105 -7.88 -19.51 9.13
C ASP A 105 -7.63 -18.43 10.21
N SER A 106 -8.07 -17.17 10.00
CA SER A 106 -7.97 -16.12 11.01
C SER A 106 -8.97 -16.34 12.13
N ASN A 107 -8.60 -15.97 13.36
CA ASN A 107 -9.54 -15.96 14.47
C ASN A 107 -10.56 -14.80 14.32
N ASP A 108 -11.69 -14.94 15.00
CA ASP A 108 -12.79 -13.97 14.96
C ASP A 108 -12.36 -12.56 15.42
N ASP A 109 -11.41 -12.46 16.36
CA ASP A 109 -10.94 -11.18 16.90
C ASP A 109 -10.15 -10.37 15.85
N ASP A 110 -9.26 -11.04 15.11
CA ASP A 110 -8.48 -10.46 14.02
C ASP A 110 -9.40 -10.00 12.88
N GLU A 111 -10.43 -10.80 12.57
CA GLU A 111 -11.44 -10.47 11.58
C GLU A 111 -12.26 -9.23 11.99
N ASN A 112 -12.79 -9.25 13.21
CA ASN A 112 -13.54 -8.14 13.77
C ASN A 112 -12.70 -6.86 13.86
N GLN A 113 -11.42 -6.96 14.25
CA GLN A 113 -10.53 -5.81 14.32
C GLN A 113 -10.25 -5.22 12.93
N PHE A 114 -10.08 -6.07 11.91
CA PHE A 114 -9.89 -5.62 10.53
C PHE A 114 -11.10 -4.83 10.03
N TYR A 115 -12.32 -5.37 10.19
CA TYR A 115 -13.53 -4.68 9.71
C TYR A 115 -13.82 -3.38 10.49
N LYS A 116 -13.54 -3.34 11.80
CA LYS A 116 -13.62 -2.10 12.59
C LYS A 116 -12.65 -1.03 12.13
N ARG A 117 -11.45 -1.41 11.67
CA ARG A 117 -10.45 -0.48 11.13
C ARG A 117 -10.77 0.01 9.72
N LEU A 118 -11.58 -0.74 8.96
CA LEU A 118 -11.97 -0.41 7.59
C LEU A 118 -13.12 0.59 7.51
N GLN A 119 -13.99 0.62 8.53
CA GLN A 119 -15.13 1.54 8.65
C GLN A 119 -14.70 3.00 8.83
#